data_AF-A0A543I4R1-F1
#
_entry.id   AF-A0A543I4R1-F1
#
_cell.length_a   1.000
_cell.length_b   1.000
_cell.length_c   1.000
_cell.angle_alpha   90.00
_cell.angle_beta   90.00
_cell.angle_gamma   90.00
#
_symmetry.space_group_name_H-M   'P 1'
#
loop_
_entity.id
_entity.type
_entity.pdbx_description
1 polymer ?
#
loop_
_entity_poly.entity_id
_entity_poly.type
_entity_poly.pdbx_seq_one_letter_code
_entity_poly.pdbx_strand_id
1 'polypeptide(L)' 'MTALVTLHGSVSLRNWTDADLAPFAALNADPEVMAYFPGTLNREQSDALARCLGPWSGHSSGPRNASRGTDAATGNS' A
#
# COMPACT_ATOMS: atom_id res chain seq x y z
N MET A 1 -24.48 -31.12 11.54
CA MET A 1 -24.59 -31.09 10.06
C MET A 1 -24.10 -29.73 9.61
N THR A 2 -22.89 -29.64 9.06
CA THR A 2 -22.27 -28.37 8.63
C THR A 2 -22.42 -28.27 7.12
N ALA A 3 -23.08 -27.21 6.63
CA ALA A 3 -23.17 -26.94 5.21
C ALA A 3 -21.90 -26.24 4.73
N LEU A 4 -21.22 -26.81 3.74
CA LEU A 4 -20.14 -26.14 3.02
C LEU A 4 -20.78 -25.08 2.09
N VAL A 5 -20.48 -23.81 2.33
CA VAL A 5 -20.80 -22.73 1.39
C VAL A 5 -19.61 -22.58 0.45
N THR A 6 -19.81 -22.91 -0.83
CA THR A 6 -18.84 -22.61 -1.88
C THR A 6 -19.04 -21.17 -2.35
N LEU A 7 -18.13 -20.27 -1.96
CA LEU A 7 -18.08 -18.92 -2.51
C LEU A 7 -17.53 -18.98 -3.94
N HIS A 8 -18.36 -18.62 -4.92
CA HIS A 8 -17.92 -18.37 -6.29
C HIS A 8 -18.02 -16.86 -6.53
N GLY A 9 -16.89 -16.18 -6.72
CA GLY A 9 -16.86 -14.74 -6.91
C GLY A 9 -15.66 -14.31 -7.75
N SER A 10 -15.91 -13.52 -8.78
CA SER A 10 -14.86 -12.77 -9.47
C SER A 10 -14.57 -11.50 -8.69
N VAL A 11 -13.29 -11.26 -8.40
CA VAL A 11 -12.84 -10.00 -7.78
C VAL A 11 -12.48 -9.03 -8.90
N SER A 12 -13.09 -7.85 -8.89
CA SER A 12 -12.70 -6.76 -9.78
C SER A 12 -11.63 -5.91 -9.10
N LEU A 13 -10.45 -5.83 -9.70
CA LEU A 13 -9.42 -4.86 -9.29
C LEU A 13 -9.77 -3.51 -9.92
N ARG A 14 -9.96 -2.50 -9.08
CA ARG A 14 -10.18 -1.10 -9.50
C ARG A 14 -9.01 -0.24 -9.04
N ASN A 15 -8.88 0.95 -9.64
CA ASN A 15 -7.88 1.90 -9.19
C ASN A 15 -8.19 2.41 -7.76
N TRP A 16 -7.13 2.83 -7.07
CA TRP A 16 -7.23 3.48 -5.76
C TRP A 16 -8.03 4.79 -5.86
N THR A 17 -8.84 5.05 -4.85
CA THR A 17 -9.62 6.28 -4.67
C THR A 17 -9.32 6.88 -3.29
N ASP A 18 -9.65 8.15 -3.08
CA ASP A 18 -9.41 8.84 -1.80
C ASP A 18 -10.14 8.16 -0.62
N ALA A 19 -11.29 7.52 -0.89
CA ALA A 19 -12.04 6.76 0.09
C ALA A 19 -11.29 5.50 0.60
N ASP A 20 -10.35 4.98 -0.18
CA ASP A 20 -9.57 3.79 0.19
C ASP A 20 -8.38 4.11 1.09
N LEU A 21 -7.97 5.38 1.14
CA LEU A 21 -6.78 5.79 1.85
C LEU A 21 -6.93 5.53 3.35
N ALA A 22 -7.99 6.08 3.96
CA ALA A 22 -8.22 5.96 5.40
C ALA A 22 -8.25 4.50 5.92
N PRO A 23 -9.03 3.58 5.31
CA PRO A 23 -9.02 2.18 5.73
C PRO A 23 -7.67 1.49 5.46
N PHE A 24 -6.96 1.83 4.38
CA PHE A 24 -5.63 1.28 4.12
C PHE A 24 -4.59 1.71 5.15
N ALA A 25 -4.64 2.97 5.60
CA ALA A 25 -3.77 3.44 6.67
C ALA A 25 -4.06 2.76 8.02
N ALA A 26 -5.33 2.49 8.33
CA ALA A 26 -5.67 1.73 9.53
C ALA A 26 -5.11 0.30 9.49
N LEU A 27 -5.18 -0.36 8.33
CA LEU A 27 -4.60 -1.70 8.13
C LEU A 27 -3.08 -1.71 8.28
N ASN A 28 -2.37 -0.73 7.69
CA ASN A 28 -0.91 -0.67 7.81
C ASN A 28 -0.42 -0.18 9.19
N ALA A 29 -1.30 0.40 10.01
CA ALA A 29 -1.00 0.75 11.39
C ALA A 29 -1.20 -0.43 12.36
N ASP A 30 -1.89 -1.50 11.93
CA ASP A 30 -2.15 -2.66 12.75
C ASP A 30 -0.90 -3.57 12.83
N PRO A 31 -0.34 -3.79 14.04
CA PRO A 31 0.84 -4.63 14.21
C PRO A 31 0.59 -6.11 13.87
N GLU A 32 -0.65 -6.61 13.94
CA GLU A 32 -0.98 -7.99 13.54
C GLU A 32 -0.88 -8.15 12.02
N VAL A 33 -1.43 -7.19 11.26
CA VAL A 33 -1.33 -7.15 9.80
C VAL A 33 0.13 -7.00 9.37
N MET A 34 0.88 -6.16 10.10
CA MET A 34 2.26 -5.82 9.77
C MET A 34 3.31 -6.76 10.39
N ALA A 35 2.91 -7.87 11.02
CA ALA A 35 3.81 -8.77 11.74
C ALA A 35 4.96 -9.35 10.89
N TYR A 36 4.76 -9.43 9.57
CA TYR A 36 5.74 -9.93 8.61
C TYR A 36 6.45 -8.84 7.80
N PHE A 37 6.13 -7.57 8.08
CA PHE A 37 6.73 -6.41 7.44
C PHE A 37 7.78 -5.77 8.36
N PRO A 38 8.70 -4.93 7.84
CA PRO A 38 9.72 -4.29 8.66
C PRO A 38 9.20 -3.39 9.79
N GLY A 39 7.94 -2.96 9.72
CA GLY A 39 7.27 -2.18 10.76
C GLY A 39 5.94 -1.61 10.27
N THR A 40 5.11 -1.13 11.20
CA THR A 40 3.83 -0.45 10.89
C THR A 40 4.06 0.89 10.20
N LEU A 41 3.12 1.30 9.35
CA LEU A 41 3.16 2.59 8.65
C LEU A 41 2.19 3.58 9.29
N ASN A 42 2.60 4.85 9.33
CA ASN A 42 1.69 5.94 9.65
C ASN A 42 0.81 6.31 8.44
N ARG A 43 -0.05 7.32 8.63
CA ARG A 43 -1.02 7.78 7.63
C ARG A 43 -0.33 8.26 6.35
N GLU A 44 0.70 9.09 6.50
CA GLU A 44 1.41 9.71 5.40
C GLU A 44 2.19 8.68 4.57
N GLN A 45 2.84 7.72 5.24
CA GLN A 45 3.56 6.61 4.63
C GLN A 45 2.60 5.68 3.86
N SER A 46 1.44 5.38 4.44
CA SER A 46 0.41 4.56 3.80
C SER A 46 -0.15 5.24 2.55
N ASP A 47 -0.39 6.55 2.62
CA ASP A 47 -0.88 7.33 1.46
C ASP A 47 0.18 7.41 0.34
N ALA A 48 1.46 7.57 0.71
CA ALA A 48 2.54 7.55 -0.26
C ALA A 48 2.64 6.19 -0.98
N LEU A 49 2.46 5.09 -0.23
CA LEU A 49 2.42 3.74 -0.79
C LEU A 49 1.21 3.55 -1.72
N ALA A 50 0.00 3.94 -1.30
CA ALA A 50 -1.21 3.82 -2.12
C ALA A 50 -1.09 4.59 -3.45
N ARG A 51 -0.47 5.78 -3.43
CA ARG A 51 -0.20 6.55 -4.66
C ARG A 51 0.85 5.90 -5.56
N CYS A 52 1.86 5.24 -4.97
CA CYS A 52 2.86 4.46 -5.72
C CYS A 52 2.23 3.24 -6.40
N LEU A 53 1.25 2.61 -5.74
CA LEU A 53 0.41 1.54 -6.29
C LEU A 53 -0.66 2.06 -7.27
N GLY A 54 -0.74 3.37 -7.48
CA GLY A 54 -1.62 4.03 -8.44
C GLY A 54 -1.36 3.62 -9.90
N PRO A 55 -2.16 4.13 -10.84
CA PRO A 55 -2.69 3.41 -11.99
C PRO A 55 -1.68 2.49 -12.67
N TRP A 56 -1.92 1.19 -12.51
CA TRP A 56 -1.29 0.15 -13.28
C TRP A 56 -1.59 0.39 -14.77
N SER A 57 -0.62 0.97 -15.46
CA SER A 57 -0.63 1.12 -16.91
C SER A 57 0.04 -0.13 -17.44
N GLY A 58 -0.71 -1.05 -18.07
CA GLY A 58 -0.31 -2.42 -18.43
C GLY A 58 0.87 -2.60 -19.42
N HIS A 59 1.83 -1.68 -19.44
CA HIS A 59 3.03 -1.71 -20.26
C HIS A 59 4.19 -1.29 -19.37
N SER A 60 5.30 -2.04 -19.41
CA SER A 60 6.54 -1.82 -18.68
C SER A 60 6.87 -0.34 -18.46
N SER A 61 6.48 0.20 -17.33
CA SER A 61 6.91 1.50 -16.81
C SER A 61 6.63 1.47 -15.33
N GLY A 62 7.69 1.24 -14.55
CA GLY A 62 7.63 1.21 -13.10
C GLY A 62 7.11 2.53 -12.51
N PRO A 63 6.78 2.55 -11.22
CA PRO A 63 6.20 3.72 -10.57
C PRO A 63 7.08 4.96 -10.76
N ARG A 64 6.55 5.99 -11.44
CA ARG A 64 7.16 7.34 -11.53
C ARG A 64 6.89 8.20 -10.30
N ASN A 65 6.97 7.59 -9.12
CA ASN A 65 7.05 8.27 -7.84
C ASN A 65 8.28 7.73 -7.09
N ALA A 66 9.44 7.99 -7.66
CA ALA A 66 10.69 7.93 -6.93
C ALA A 66 11.39 9.26 -7.23
N SER A 67 10.98 10.32 -6.53
CA SER A 67 11.90 11.43 -6.33
C SER A 67 13.07 10.84 -5.56
N ARG A 68 14.17 10.58 -6.28
CA ARG A 68 15.48 10.27 -5.71
C ARG A 68 15.76 11.37 -4.68
N GLY A 69 15.59 11.04 -3.39
CA GLY A 69 16.08 11.87 -2.30
C GLY A 69 17.59 11.93 -2.45
N THR A 70 18.07 13.05 -2.97
CA THR A 70 19.46 13.46 -2.97
C THR A 70 19.96 13.46 -1.53
N ASP A 71 20.98 12.65 -1.27
CA ASP A 71 22.09 12.94 -0.37
C ASP A 71 22.01 14.26 0.42
N ALA A 72 21.66 14.13 1.70
CA ALA A 72 21.99 15.11 2.73
C ALA A 72 22.16 14.41 4.09
N ALA A 73 23.05 13.43 4.14
CA ALA A 73 23.76 13.09 5.37
C ALA A 73 25.12 13.81 5.34
N THR A 74 25.09 15.14 5.46
CA THR A 74 26.26 15.85 5.98
C THR A 74 26.39 15.41 7.42
N GLY A 75 27.38 14.57 7.68
CA GLY A 75 27.79 14.19 9.01
C GLY A 75 28.05 15.42 9.85
N ASN A 76 27.55 15.39 11.08
CA ASN A 76 28.04 16.24 12.14
C ASN A 76 29.41 15.71 12.58
N SER A 77 30.43 16.55 12.45
CA SER A 77 31.62 16.54 13.29
C SER A 77 32.15 17.96 13.32
#